data_AF-A0A3N5LHT5-F1
#
_entry.id   AF-A0A3N5LHT5-F1
#
_cell.length_a   1.000
_cell.length_b   1.000
_cell.length_c   1.000
_cell.angle_alpha   90.00
_cell.angle_beta   90.00
_cell.angle_gamma   90.00
#
_symmetry.space_group_name_H-M   'P 1'
#
loop_
_entity.id
_entity.type
_entity.pdbx_description
1 polymer ?
#
loop_
_entity_poly.entity_id
_entity_poly.type
_entity_poly.pdbx_seq_one_letter_code
_entity_poly.pdbx_strand_id
1 'polypeptide(L)'
;MIHAPAAVVRFPALLFAALLLGGCATTGKRDPSDPWEPMNRGTFAVNDTVDRNAVRPAAQTYDDHAPGWFRAGAGNFFTNLNSPTNIVNNLLQGKFKEAGQDTLRFLMNTTLGVGGLFDPASDVELPQHDEDFGQTLGWWGVPPGPYLMLPFLGPSTLRDAPSAVFARFLEPFYWYNAGNERWVSLGLSVLELRASLLPLDATIERAYDPYVFIRDAYLQRRLYLVFDGNIPEHLQPAPLEDPLEDPLEDELEEGLDDGAEATPEAGEAPAEPSGAAAPPGQAG
;
A
#
# COMPACT_ATOMS: atom_id res chain seq x y z
N MET A 1 28.92 27.80 26.80
CA MET A 1 27.76 28.54 26.25
C MET A 1 28.03 28.82 24.77
N ILE A 2 27.55 27.95 23.88
CA ILE A 2 27.77 28.06 22.43
C ILE A 2 26.61 28.85 21.85
N HIS A 3 26.88 30.06 21.34
CA HIS A 3 25.88 30.87 20.64
C HIS A 3 25.67 30.30 19.24
N ALA A 4 24.48 29.78 18.95
CA ALA A 4 24.10 29.41 17.60
C ALA A 4 23.98 30.68 16.72
N PRO A 5 24.48 30.69 15.48
CA PRO A 5 24.39 31.86 14.61
C PRO A 5 22.94 32.12 14.23
N ALA A 6 22.46 33.34 14.49
CA ALA A 6 21.08 33.79 14.27
C ALA A 6 20.55 33.60 12.84
N ALA A 7 21.41 33.30 11.86
CA ALA A 7 21.03 33.01 10.48
C ALA A 7 20.33 31.63 10.33
N VAL A 8 20.69 30.63 11.13
CA VAL A 8 20.15 29.26 11.02
C VAL A 8 18.72 29.16 11.56
N VAL A 9 18.34 30.05 12.48
CA VAL A 9 16.98 30.09 13.07
C VAL A 9 16.00 30.90 12.20
N ARG A 10 16.49 31.80 11.34
CA ARG A 10 15.64 32.67 10.51
C ARG A 10 15.02 31.97 9.30
N PHE A 11 15.71 30.98 8.74
CA PHE A 11 15.22 30.18 7.61
C PHE A 11 13.98 29.32 7.94
N PRO A 12 13.95 28.52 9.02
CA PRO A 12 12.76 27.75 9.38
C PRO A 12 11.60 28.65 9.81
N ALA A 13 11.87 29.80 10.44
CA ALA A 13 10.83 30.75 10.83
C ALA A 13 10.14 31.42 9.62
N LEU A 14 10.90 31.72 8.56
CA LEU A 14 10.34 32.24 7.30
C LEU A 14 9.56 31.18 6.53
N LEU A 15 10.02 29.92 6.55
CA LEU A 15 9.29 28.79 5.95
C LEU A 15 7.97 28.53 6.69
N PHE A 16 7.99 28.59 8.02
CA PHE A 16 6.80 28.45 8.87
C PHE A 16 5.83 29.65 8.70
N ALA A 17 6.34 30.86 8.55
CA ALA A 17 5.53 32.05 8.28
C ALA A 17 4.90 32.02 6.88
N ALA A 18 5.61 31.50 5.86
CA ALA A 18 5.07 31.29 4.52
C ALA A 18 3.96 30.22 4.51
N LEU A 19 4.10 29.16 5.32
CA LEU A 19 3.06 28.13 5.51
C LEU A 19 1.79 28.70 6.16
N LEU A 20 1.92 29.67 7.07
CA LEU A 20 0.76 30.29 7.74
C LEU A 20 -0.06 31.24 6.84
N LEU A 21 0.52 31.76 5.76
CA LEU A 21 -0.14 32.73 4.87
C LEU A 21 -0.96 32.08 3.73
N GLY A 22 -0.87 30.76 3.53
CA GLY A 22 -1.59 30.04 2.47
C GLY A 22 -3.00 29.55 2.82
N GLY A 23 -3.48 29.77 4.05
CA GLY A 23 -4.64 29.05 4.60
C GLY A 23 -6.05 29.56 4.26
N CYS A 24 -6.21 30.70 3.56
CA CYS A 24 -7.52 31.39 3.51
C CYS A 24 -8.36 31.21 2.23
N ALA A 25 -8.03 30.29 1.34
CA ALA A 25 -8.86 30.07 0.14
C ALA A 25 -9.08 28.59 -0.13
N THR A 26 -10.13 28.01 0.47
CA THR A 26 -10.62 26.70 0.01
C THR A 26 -12.13 26.61 0.20
N THR A 27 -12.85 26.70 -0.92
CA THR A 27 -14.31 26.54 -1.04
C THR A 27 -14.59 25.52 -2.14
N GLY A 28 -15.03 24.31 -1.76
CA GLY A 28 -15.38 23.22 -2.68
C GLY A 28 -15.89 21.99 -1.91
N LYS A 29 -16.65 21.10 -2.57
CA LYS A 29 -16.98 19.76 -2.05
C LYS A 29 -15.64 19.04 -1.86
N ARG A 30 -15.25 18.79 -0.60
CA ARG A 30 -13.99 18.10 -0.28
C ARG A 30 -14.24 16.61 -0.19
N ASP A 31 -13.33 15.84 -0.77
CA ASP A 31 -13.18 14.44 -0.42
C ASP A 31 -12.92 14.35 1.09
N PRO A 32 -13.74 13.62 1.87
CA PRO A 32 -13.53 13.49 3.30
C PRO A 32 -12.16 12.91 3.66
N SER A 33 -11.57 12.09 2.77
CA SER A 33 -10.24 11.52 2.95
C SER A 33 -9.11 12.53 2.68
N ASP A 34 -9.36 13.58 1.88
CA ASP A 34 -8.39 14.62 1.52
C ASP A 34 -8.96 16.05 1.69
N PRO A 35 -9.18 16.51 2.93
CA PRO A 35 -9.65 17.87 3.20
C PRO A 35 -8.67 18.98 2.76
N TRP A 36 -7.40 18.64 2.57
CA TRP A 36 -6.32 19.57 2.22
C TRP A 36 -5.83 19.40 0.78
N GLU A 37 -6.69 18.89 -0.10
CA GLU A 37 -6.37 18.63 -1.50
C GLU A 37 -5.62 19.77 -2.21
N PRO A 38 -6.00 21.06 -2.09
CA PRO A 38 -5.26 22.13 -2.76
C PRO A 38 -3.81 22.25 -2.30
N MET A 39 -3.56 22.07 -1.01
CA MET A 39 -2.21 22.07 -0.44
C MET A 39 -1.45 20.84 -0.89
N ASN A 40 -2.08 19.67 -0.81
CA ASN A 40 -1.48 18.39 -1.17
C ASN A 40 -1.12 18.32 -2.67
N ARG A 41 -1.96 18.84 -3.56
CA ARG A 41 -1.66 19.00 -4.99
C ARG A 41 -0.49 19.95 -5.24
N GLY A 42 -0.41 21.05 -4.48
CA GLY A 42 0.73 21.96 -4.51
C GLY A 42 2.05 21.27 -4.14
N THR A 43 2.05 20.52 -3.03
CA THR A 43 3.22 19.72 -2.62
C THR A 43 3.54 18.62 -3.62
N PHE A 44 2.52 17.98 -4.19
CA PHE A 44 2.69 16.98 -5.24
C PHE A 44 3.41 17.56 -6.46
N ALA A 45 3.01 18.75 -6.92
CA ALA A 45 3.67 19.41 -8.04
C ALA A 45 5.15 19.72 -7.75
N VAL A 46 5.49 20.12 -6.52
CA VAL A 46 6.88 20.32 -6.10
C VAL A 46 7.66 19.00 -6.14
N ASN A 47 7.12 17.94 -5.57
CA ASN A 47 7.75 16.61 -5.55
C ASN A 47 7.94 16.05 -6.97
N ASP A 48 6.91 16.14 -7.81
CA ASP A 48 6.94 15.70 -9.21
C ASP A 48 7.95 16.51 -10.03
N THR A 49 8.04 17.82 -9.80
CA THR A 49 9.07 18.66 -10.45
C THR A 49 10.47 18.22 -10.05
N VAL A 50 10.71 17.97 -8.76
CA VAL A 50 12.02 17.49 -8.28
C VAL A 50 12.34 16.10 -8.83
N ASP A 51 11.35 15.20 -8.87
CA ASP A 51 11.51 13.86 -9.44
C ASP A 51 11.93 13.94 -10.90
N ARG A 52 11.13 14.59 -11.74
CA ARG A 52 11.35 14.64 -13.20
C ARG A 52 12.67 15.30 -13.58
N ASN A 53 13.10 16.32 -12.82
CA ASN A 53 14.30 17.09 -13.17
C ASN A 53 15.58 16.58 -12.52
N ALA A 54 15.51 15.80 -11.42
CA ALA A 54 16.70 15.39 -10.68
C ALA A 54 16.69 13.91 -10.28
N VAL A 55 15.65 13.43 -9.59
CA VAL A 55 15.68 12.09 -8.98
C VAL A 55 15.50 11.00 -10.04
N ARG A 56 14.51 11.14 -10.93
CA ARG A 56 14.25 10.21 -12.03
C ARG A 56 15.43 10.04 -12.99
N PRO A 57 16.06 11.10 -13.55
CA PRO A 57 17.20 10.90 -14.44
C PRO A 57 18.41 10.28 -13.71
N ALA A 58 18.61 10.61 -12.43
CA ALA A 58 19.64 9.96 -11.61
C ALA A 58 19.34 8.48 -11.37
N ALA A 59 18.07 8.12 -11.11
CA ALA A 59 17.63 6.74 -10.93
C ALA A 59 17.74 5.92 -12.23
N GLN A 60 17.43 6.51 -13.39
CA GLN A 60 17.64 5.88 -14.70
C GLN A 60 19.13 5.62 -14.94
N THR A 61 19.98 6.62 -14.69
CA THR A 61 21.45 6.46 -14.78
C THR A 61 21.94 5.33 -13.87
N TYR A 62 21.38 5.24 -12.65
CA TYR A 62 21.68 4.16 -11.72
C TYR A 62 21.23 2.80 -12.25
N ASP A 63 20.01 2.66 -12.74
CA ASP A 63 19.47 1.40 -13.30
C ASP A 63 20.23 0.94 -14.55
N ASP A 64 20.60 1.87 -15.43
CA ASP A 64 21.28 1.61 -16.69
C ASP A 64 22.76 1.20 -16.51
N HIS A 65 23.44 1.75 -15.50
CA HIS A 65 24.89 1.56 -15.32
C HIS A 65 25.27 0.65 -14.16
N ALA A 66 24.44 0.52 -13.13
CA ALA A 66 24.75 -0.35 -12.00
C ALA A 66 24.48 -1.82 -12.37
N PRO A 67 25.47 -2.72 -12.21
CA PRO A 67 25.26 -4.15 -12.45
C PRO A 67 24.13 -4.71 -11.57
N GLY A 68 23.35 -5.65 -12.09
CA GLY A 68 22.20 -6.22 -11.36
C GLY A 68 22.56 -6.78 -9.97
N TRP A 69 23.75 -7.37 -9.80
CA TRP A 69 24.21 -7.85 -8.49
C TRP A 69 24.44 -6.72 -7.48
N PHE A 70 24.86 -5.53 -7.95
CA PHE A 70 25.06 -4.38 -7.08
C PHE A 70 23.71 -3.83 -6.62
N ARG A 71 22.75 -3.69 -7.55
CA ARG A 71 21.39 -3.23 -7.23
C ARG A 71 20.68 -4.19 -6.27
N ALA A 72 20.74 -5.49 -6.54
CA ALA A 72 20.23 -6.51 -5.64
C ALA A 72 20.87 -6.41 -4.24
N GLY A 73 22.20 -6.23 -4.16
CA GLY A 73 22.89 -6.07 -2.90
C GLY A 73 22.53 -4.79 -2.15
N ALA A 74 22.35 -3.68 -2.85
CA ALA A 74 21.89 -2.42 -2.27
C ALA A 74 20.46 -2.54 -1.72
N GLY A 75 19.55 -3.14 -2.50
CA GLY A 75 18.18 -3.43 -2.07
C GLY A 75 18.15 -4.29 -0.79
N ASN A 76 18.86 -5.43 -0.80
CA ASN A 76 18.98 -6.31 0.37
C ASN A 76 19.53 -5.56 1.59
N PHE A 77 20.54 -4.72 1.39
CA PHE A 77 21.16 -3.96 2.47
C PHE A 77 20.17 -3.01 3.13
N PHE A 78 19.43 -2.21 2.35
CA PHE A 78 18.43 -1.30 2.91
C PHE A 78 17.24 -2.02 3.53
N THR A 79 16.82 -3.16 2.96
CA THR A 79 15.82 -4.04 3.57
C THR A 79 16.28 -4.58 4.94
N ASN A 80 17.53 -5.03 5.03
CA ASN A 80 18.11 -5.51 6.28
C ASN A 80 18.25 -4.38 7.32
N LEU A 81 18.59 -3.17 6.87
CA LEU A 81 18.63 -1.98 7.75
C LEU A 81 17.27 -1.57 8.30
N ASN A 82 16.19 -1.85 7.57
CA ASN A 82 14.83 -1.59 8.05
C ASN A 82 14.28 -2.71 8.95
N SER A 83 14.93 -3.88 9.01
CA SER A 83 14.46 -5.01 9.83
C SER A 83 14.26 -4.68 11.31
N PRO A 84 15.10 -3.87 12.00
CA PRO A 84 14.83 -3.43 13.36
C PRO A 84 13.50 -2.69 13.52
N THR A 85 13.12 -1.86 12.55
CA THR A 85 11.81 -1.20 12.52
C THR A 85 10.69 -2.24 12.46
N ASN A 86 10.82 -3.24 11.59
CA ASN A 86 9.81 -4.28 11.43
C ASN A 86 9.66 -5.13 12.71
N ILE A 87 10.78 -5.57 13.29
CA ILE A 87 10.80 -6.37 14.53
C ILE A 87 10.10 -5.62 15.66
N VAL A 88 10.45 -4.34 15.87
CA VAL A 88 9.85 -3.53 16.94
C VAL A 88 8.35 -3.36 16.72
N ASN A 89 7.92 -3.06 15.48
CA ASN A 89 6.50 -2.87 15.20
C ASN A 89 5.70 -4.18 15.29
N ASN A 90 6.24 -5.30 14.80
CA ASN A 90 5.65 -6.62 15.00
C ASN A 90 5.45 -6.93 16.50
N LEU A 91 6.45 -6.64 17.34
CA LEU A 91 6.33 -6.81 18.79
C LEU A 91 5.26 -5.88 19.40
N LEU A 92 5.20 -4.62 18.97
CA LEU A 92 4.19 -3.66 19.43
C LEU A 92 2.77 -4.04 18.99
N GLN A 93 2.62 -4.77 17.89
CA GLN A 93 1.35 -5.31 17.41
C GLN A 93 1.02 -6.67 18.04
N GLY A 94 1.94 -7.29 18.80
CA GLY A 94 1.76 -8.62 19.40
C GLY A 94 1.97 -9.78 18.41
N LYS A 95 2.52 -9.50 17.22
CA LYS A 95 2.85 -10.44 16.16
C LYS A 95 4.18 -11.15 16.46
N PHE A 96 4.20 -11.99 17.50
CA PHE A 96 5.45 -12.59 18.01
C PHE A 96 6.11 -13.56 17.03
N LYS A 97 5.33 -14.24 16.19
CA LYS A 97 5.86 -15.18 15.20
C LYS A 97 6.61 -14.42 14.11
N GLU A 98 5.99 -13.36 13.60
CA GLU A 98 6.48 -12.46 12.57
C GLU A 98 7.74 -11.73 13.07
N ALA A 99 7.72 -11.21 14.30
CA ALA A 99 8.90 -10.63 14.96
C ALA A 99 10.07 -11.62 15.06
N GLY A 100 9.78 -12.88 15.40
CA GLY A 100 10.79 -13.94 15.46
C GLY A 100 11.38 -14.27 14.08
N GLN A 101 10.54 -14.32 13.04
CA GLN A 101 10.97 -14.53 11.66
C GLN A 101 11.84 -13.37 11.16
N ASP A 102 11.42 -12.12 11.35
CA ASP A 102 12.20 -10.94 10.97
C ASP A 102 13.52 -10.86 11.72
N THR A 103 13.54 -11.25 13.01
CA THR A 103 14.78 -11.33 13.80
C THR A 103 15.74 -12.36 13.21
N LEU A 104 15.25 -13.54 12.82
CA LEU A 104 16.06 -14.56 12.20
C LEU A 104 16.59 -14.11 10.83
N ARG A 105 15.73 -13.48 10.00
CA ARG A 105 16.15 -12.88 8.72
C ARG A 105 17.27 -11.86 8.93
N PHE A 106 17.08 -10.91 9.85
CA PHE A 106 18.07 -9.89 10.16
C PHE A 106 19.41 -10.50 10.61
N LEU A 107 19.38 -11.49 11.50
CA LEU A 107 20.60 -12.15 11.97
C LEU A 107 21.30 -12.90 10.84
N MET A 108 20.58 -13.66 10.02
CA MET A 108 21.13 -14.40 8.89
C MET A 108 21.75 -13.46 7.85
N ASN A 109 21.01 -12.43 7.43
CA ASN A 109 21.46 -11.49 6.41
C ASN A 109 22.63 -10.64 6.93
N THR A 110 22.62 -10.26 8.20
CA THR A 110 23.73 -9.50 8.79
C THR A 110 25.00 -10.36 8.95
N THR A 111 24.87 -11.63 9.33
CA THR A 111 26.02 -12.51 9.62
C THR A 111 26.52 -13.27 8.38
N LEU A 112 25.65 -14.05 7.76
CA LEU A 112 25.96 -14.86 6.57
C LEU A 112 25.87 -14.04 5.30
N GLY A 113 24.96 -13.06 5.27
CA GLY A 113 24.76 -12.18 4.12
C GLY A 113 25.69 -10.97 4.06
N VAL A 114 26.78 -10.95 4.84
CA VAL A 114 27.79 -9.87 4.86
C VAL A 114 27.15 -8.49 5.11
N GLY A 115 26.52 -8.33 6.27
CA GLY A 115 25.88 -7.07 6.65
C GLY A 115 24.58 -6.77 5.90
N GLY A 116 23.98 -7.76 5.24
CA GLY A 116 22.75 -7.64 4.46
C GLY A 116 22.96 -7.42 2.97
N LEU A 117 24.18 -7.51 2.45
CA LEU A 117 24.41 -7.45 0.99
C LEU A 117 23.86 -8.68 0.26
N PHE A 118 23.87 -9.84 0.90
CA PHE A 118 23.22 -11.05 0.41
C PHE A 118 22.04 -11.41 1.30
N ASP A 119 21.07 -12.13 0.74
CA ASP A 119 19.83 -12.52 1.42
C ASP A 119 19.69 -14.06 1.55
N PRO A 120 20.58 -14.73 2.32
CA PRO A 120 20.46 -16.17 2.58
C PRO A 120 19.18 -16.53 3.34
N ALA A 121 18.50 -15.57 3.96
CA ALA A 121 17.24 -15.81 4.63
C ALA A 121 16.10 -16.11 3.64
N SER A 122 16.14 -15.52 2.45
CA SER A 122 15.19 -15.86 1.38
C SER A 122 15.44 -17.24 0.77
N ASP A 123 16.70 -17.70 0.73
CA ASP A 123 17.02 -19.06 0.26
C ASP A 123 16.43 -20.17 1.15
N VAL A 124 16.13 -19.85 2.42
CA VAL A 124 15.45 -20.73 3.37
C VAL A 124 13.97 -20.37 3.56
N GLU A 125 13.41 -19.58 2.64
CA GLU A 125 11.99 -19.23 2.58
C GLU A 125 11.46 -18.51 3.84
N LEU A 126 12.31 -17.76 4.54
CA LEU A 126 11.83 -16.95 5.66
C LEU A 126 10.99 -15.79 5.12
N PRO A 127 9.72 -15.61 5.55
CA PRO A 127 8.90 -14.51 5.09
C PRO A 127 9.46 -13.16 5.51
N GLN A 128 9.44 -12.18 4.61
CA GLN A 128 9.77 -10.80 4.91
C GLN A 128 8.50 -10.01 5.18
N HIS A 129 8.46 -9.30 6.30
CA HIS A 129 7.38 -8.39 6.64
C HIS A 129 7.84 -6.95 6.46
N ASP A 130 6.88 -6.04 6.24
CA ASP A 130 7.13 -4.59 6.07
C ASP A 130 6.22 -3.83 7.04
N GLU A 131 6.76 -3.51 8.22
CA GLU A 131 5.99 -3.04 9.36
C GLU A 131 6.54 -1.71 9.87
N ASP A 132 5.64 -0.74 10.04
CA ASP A 132 6.00 0.60 10.48
C ASP A 132 5.11 1.10 11.62
N PHE A 133 5.51 2.21 12.22
CA PHE A 133 4.80 2.77 13.36
C PHE A 133 3.36 3.18 13.05
N GLY A 134 3.08 3.62 11.82
CA GLY A 134 1.75 3.97 11.37
C GLY A 134 0.84 2.76 11.27
N GLN A 135 1.38 1.61 10.83
CA GLN A 135 0.68 0.33 10.86
C GLN A 135 0.38 -0.09 12.30
N THR A 136 1.37 0.02 13.21
CA THR A 136 1.17 -0.22 14.64
C THR A 136 0.06 0.66 15.23
N LEU A 137 0.03 1.96 14.92
CA LEU A 137 -1.07 2.83 15.37
C LEU A 137 -2.42 2.38 14.79
N GLY A 138 -2.45 1.96 13.53
CA GLY A 138 -3.64 1.41 12.89
C GLY A 138 -4.15 0.13 13.55
N TRP A 139 -3.23 -0.79 13.89
CA TRP A 139 -3.52 -2.02 14.62
C TRP A 139 -4.19 -1.74 15.97
N TRP A 140 -3.76 -0.69 16.66
CA TRP A 140 -4.37 -0.23 17.91
C TRP A 140 -5.62 0.65 17.72
N GLY A 141 -6.17 0.72 16.51
CA GLY A 141 -7.44 1.39 16.21
C GLY A 141 -7.33 2.90 15.99
N VAL A 142 -6.13 3.46 15.84
CA VAL A 142 -5.97 4.87 15.48
C VAL A 142 -6.38 5.03 14.00
N PRO A 143 -7.40 5.85 13.70
CA PRO A 143 -7.83 6.07 12.32
C PRO A 143 -6.72 6.77 11.52
N PRO A 144 -6.64 6.58 10.19
CA PRO A 144 -5.61 7.21 9.36
C PRO A 144 -5.63 8.74 9.46
N GLY A 145 -6.83 9.31 9.60
CA GLY A 145 -7.05 10.74 9.51
C GLY A 145 -6.90 11.27 8.07
N PRO A 146 -6.79 12.59 7.90
CA PRO A 146 -6.62 13.23 6.59
C PRO A 146 -5.39 12.72 5.84
N TYR A 147 -5.52 12.59 4.52
CA TYR A 147 -4.41 12.42 3.60
C TYR A 147 -3.50 13.66 3.59
N LEU A 148 -2.21 13.41 3.47
CA LEU A 148 -1.16 14.41 3.46
C LEU A 148 -0.13 14.06 2.39
N MET A 149 0.15 14.99 1.49
CA MET A 149 1.32 14.91 0.62
C MET A 149 2.47 15.65 1.30
N LEU A 150 3.49 14.91 1.72
CA LEU A 150 4.68 15.47 2.38
C LEU A 150 5.74 15.89 1.35
N PRO A 151 6.40 17.04 1.53
CA PRO A 151 7.52 17.43 0.68
C PRO A 151 8.63 16.38 0.74
N PHE A 152 9.12 15.96 -0.42
CA PHE A 152 10.16 14.94 -0.65
C PHE A 152 9.84 13.51 -0.18
N LEU A 153 9.03 13.33 0.86
CA LEU A 153 8.67 12.03 1.44
C LEU A 153 7.50 11.37 0.69
N GLY A 154 6.61 12.16 0.07
CA GLY A 154 5.51 11.62 -0.74
C GLY A 154 4.20 11.44 0.04
N PRO A 155 3.34 10.50 -0.38
CA PRO A 155 2.00 10.31 0.18
C PRO A 155 2.05 9.77 1.61
N SER A 156 1.19 10.32 2.48
CA SER A 156 1.08 9.95 3.89
C SER A 156 -0.36 10.15 4.41
N THR A 157 -0.66 9.65 5.59
CA THR A 157 -1.81 10.09 6.40
C THR A 157 -1.34 10.83 7.65
N LEU A 158 -2.24 11.49 8.37
CA LEU A 158 -1.91 12.13 9.65
C LEU A 158 -1.38 11.12 10.69
N ARG A 159 -1.94 9.91 10.70
CA ARG A 159 -1.46 8.79 11.53
C ARG A 159 -0.10 8.31 11.09
N ASP A 160 0.13 8.21 9.78
CA ASP A 160 1.33 7.57 9.23
C ASP A 160 2.54 8.53 9.14
N ALA A 161 2.33 9.85 9.13
CA ALA A 161 3.40 10.84 8.97
C ALA A 161 4.54 10.74 10.01
N PRO A 162 4.27 10.44 11.31
CA PRO A 162 5.32 10.22 12.30
C PRO A 162 6.19 9.00 12.01
N SER A 163 5.73 8.04 11.21
CA SER A 163 6.43 6.76 10.99
C SER A 163 7.83 6.95 10.42
N ALA A 164 8.03 7.94 9.54
CA ALA A 164 9.35 8.27 9.02
C ALA A 164 10.33 8.71 10.11
N VAL A 165 9.86 9.42 11.14
CA VAL A 165 10.67 9.87 12.28
C VAL A 165 11.00 8.67 13.19
N PHE A 166 10.02 7.82 13.44
CA PHE A 166 10.20 6.61 14.25
C PHE A 166 11.14 5.61 13.59
N ALA A 167 10.96 5.34 12.29
CA ALA A 167 11.87 4.51 11.50
C ALA A 167 13.30 5.06 11.60
N ARG A 168 13.48 6.38 11.44
CA ARG A 168 14.80 6.99 11.54
C ARG A 168 15.43 6.85 12.93
N PHE A 169 14.66 6.80 14.01
CA PHE A 169 15.17 6.58 15.36
C PHE A 169 15.63 5.12 15.59
N LEU A 170 14.97 4.17 14.94
CA LEU A 170 15.25 2.73 15.03
C LEU A 170 16.36 2.27 14.07
N GLU A 171 16.64 3.05 13.03
CA GLU A 171 17.75 2.78 12.12
C GLU A 171 19.10 2.73 12.88
N PRO A 172 19.88 1.64 12.77
CA PRO A 172 21.16 1.48 13.48
C PRO A 172 22.15 2.63 13.24
N PHE A 173 22.15 3.20 12.03
CA PHE A 173 23.05 4.30 11.65
C PHE A 173 22.65 5.67 12.21
N TYR A 174 21.48 5.84 12.82
CA TYR A 174 21.08 7.12 13.41
C TYR A 174 21.99 7.53 14.58
N TRP A 175 22.45 6.55 15.36
CA TRP A 175 23.26 6.75 16.56
C TRP A 175 24.76 6.84 16.27
N TYR A 176 25.17 6.50 15.06
CA TYR A 176 26.54 6.65 14.61
C TYR A 176 26.75 8.07 14.05
N ASN A 177 27.87 8.70 14.39
CA ASN A 177 28.26 10.00 13.81
C ASN A 177 28.76 9.81 12.38
N ALA A 178 27.84 9.44 11.48
CA ALA A 178 28.06 9.39 10.06
C ALA A 178 28.07 10.84 9.55
N GLY A 179 29.23 11.33 9.12
CA GLY A 179 29.38 12.64 8.53
C GLY A 179 28.79 12.64 7.13
N ASN A 180 29.63 12.46 6.13
CA ASN A 180 29.19 12.44 4.73
C ASN A 180 28.50 11.11 4.36
N GLU A 181 28.80 10.03 5.08
CA GLU A 181 28.31 8.68 4.80
C GLU A 181 26.78 8.60 4.91
N ARG A 182 26.18 9.40 5.80
CA ARG A 182 24.72 9.48 5.96
C ARG A 182 24.05 9.98 4.69
N TRP A 183 24.60 11.03 4.08
CA TRP A 183 24.05 11.62 2.86
C TRP A 183 24.24 10.70 1.66
N VAL A 184 25.37 9.98 1.61
CA VAL A 184 25.61 8.96 0.58
C VAL A 184 24.60 7.81 0.71
N SER A 185 24.41 7.29 1.93
CA SER A 185 23.45 6.22 2.21
C SER A 185 22.01 6.64 1.87
N LEU A 186 21.61 7.84 2.28
CA LEU A 186 20.29 8.39 1.94
C LEU A 186 20.13 8.60 0.42
N GLY A 187 21.14 9.13 -0.25
CA GLY A 187 21.11 9.31 -1.70
C GLY A 187 20.96 7.97 -2.42
N LEU A 188 21.73 6.97 -2.01
CA LEU A 188 21.65 5.63 -2.58
C LEU A 188 20.31 4.95 -2.29
N SER A 189 19.73 5.10 -1.09
CA SER A 189 18.43 4.53 -0.77
C SER A 189 17.31 5.17 -1.59
N VAL A 190 17.37 6.48 -1.80
CA VAL A 190 16.42 7.20 -2.67
C VAL A 190 16.55 6.75 -4.12
N LEU A 191 17.78 6.58 -4.63
CA LEU A 191 18.02 6.10 -5.99
C LEU A 191 17.56 4.66 -6.18
N GLU A 192 17.88 3.76 -5.25
CA GLU A 192 17.45 2.36 -5.28
C GLU A 192 15.92 2.27 -5.26
N LEU A 193 15.26 2.96 -4.31
CA LEU A 193 13.81 3.02 -4.25
C LEU A 193 13.22 3.56 -5.55
N ARG A 194 13.73 4.69 -6.05
CA ARG A 194 13.18 5.30 -7.27
C ARG A 194 13.40 4.41 -8.49
N ALA A 195 14.55 3.76 -8.61
CA ALA A 195 14.87 2.84 -9.69
C ALA A 195 13.91 1.64 -9.71
N SER A 196 13.61 1.06 -8.54
CA SER A 196 12.61 -0.03 -8.43
C SER A 196 11.19 0.39 -8.87
N LEU A 197 10.88 1.69 -8.85
CA LEU A 197 9.58 2.25 -9.24
C LEU A 197 9.52 2.70 -10.71
N LEU A 198 10.65 2.76 -11.44
CA LEU A 198 10.69 3.16 -12.85
C LEU A 198 9.69 2.39 -13.75
N PRO A 199 9.47 1.07 -13.56
CA PRO A 199 8.50 0.34 -14.37
C PRO A 199 7.05 0.84 -14.23
N LEU A 200 6.72 1.51 -13.11
CA LEU A 200 5.38 2.04 -12.85
C LEU A 200 5.13 3.42 -13.47
N ASP A 201 6.18 4.11 -13.94
CA ASP A 201 6.07 5.47 -14.50
C ASP A 201 5.07 5.49 -15.66
N ALA A 202 5.14 4.51 -16.56
CA ALA A 202 4.25 4.44 -17.71
C ALA A 202 2.76 4.27 -17.33
N THR A 203 2.47 3.69 -16.16
CA THR A 203 1.09 3.58 -15.65
C THR A 203 0.64 4.92 -15.07
N ILE A 204 1.49 5.56 -14.27
CA ILE A 204 1.18 6.85 -13.64
C ILE A 204 1.01 7.95 -14.69
N GLU A 205 1.85 7.98 -15.73
CA GLU A 205 1.80 9.00 -16.79
C GLU A 205 0.58 8.88 -17.70
N ARG A 206 -0.02 7.69 -17.80
CA ARG A 206 -1.26 7.47 -18.55
C ARG A 206 -2.51 7.78 -17.74
N ALA A 207 -2.39 7.93 -16.42
CA ALA A 207 -3.52 8.29 -15.58
C ALA A 207 -4.03 9.70 -15.93
N TYR A 208 -5.36 9.88 -15.93
CA TYR A 208 -5.98 11.18 -16.18
C TYR A 208 -5.58 12.21 -15.11
N ASP A 209 -5.55 11.80 -13.85
CA ASP A 209 -5.06 12.59 -12.73
C ASP A 209 -4.04 11.77 -11.91
N PRO A 210 -2.72 11.97 -12.15
CA PRO A 210 -1.67 11.25 -11.44
C PRO A 210 -1.70 11.45 -9.92
N TYR A 211 -2.15 12.62 -9.45
CA TYR A 211 -2.23 12.90 -8.02
C TYR A 211 -3.30 12.03 -7.35
N VAL A 212 -4.51 12.02 -7.92
CA VAL A 212 -5.61 11.19 -7.40
C VAL A 212 -5.25 9.72 -7.46
N PHE A 213 -4.66 9.28 -8.57
CA PHE A 213 -4.20 7.89 -8.73
C PHE A 213 -3.22 7.47 -7.62
N ILE A 214 -2.19 8.29 -7.35
CA ILE A 214 -1.20 7.99 -6.31
C ILE A 214 -1.83 8.03 -4.91
N ARG A 215 -2.69 9.01 -4.65
CA ARG A 215 -3.39 9.13 -3.36
C ARG A 215 -4.23 7.90 -3.07
N ASP A 216 -5.07 7.49 -4.01
CA ASP A 216 -6.00 6.38 -3.82
C ASP A 216 -5.26 5.05 -3.72
N ALA A 217 -4.24 4.83 -4.58
CA ALA A 217 -3.36 3.66 -4.49
C ALA A 217 -2.63 3.58 -3.13
N TYR A 218 -2.15 4.72 -2.62
CA TYR A 218 -1.53 4.80 -1.29
C TYR A 218 -2.52 4.43 -0.18
N LEU A 219 -3.72 5.04 -0.17
CA LEU A 219 -4.73 4.78 0.86
C LEU A 219 -5.18 3.31 0.85
N GLN A 220 -5.41 2.72 -0.33
CA GLN A 220 -5.75 1.31 -0.48
C GLN A 220 -4.62 0.40 0.03
N ARG A 221 -3.37 0.66 -0.36
CA ARG A 221 -2.21 -0.10 0.12
C ARG A 221 -2.06 0.01 1.64
N ARG A 222 -2.23 1.20 2.22
CA ARG A 222 -2.13 1.38 3.68
C ARG A 222 -3.22 0.64 4.42
N LEU A 223 -4.44 0.63 3.88
CA LEU A 223 -5.54 -0.13 4.46
C LEU A 223 -5.22 -1.62 4.45
N TYR A 224 -4.71 -2.14 3.33
CA TYR A 224 -4.27 -3.54 3.22
C TYR A 224 -3.19 -3.89 4.26
N LEU A 225 -2.16 -3.05 4.39
CA LEU A 225 -1.03 -3.28 5.30
C LEU A 225 -1.45 -3.29 6.77
N VAL A 226 -2.29 -2.33 7.20
CA VAL A 226 -2.77 -2.25 8.60
C VAL A 226 -3.54 -3.50 9.03
N PHE A 227 -4.23 -4.15 8.11
CA PHE A 227 -5.08 -5.31 8.37
C PHE A 227 -4.49 -6.63 7.89
N ASP A 228 -3.21 -6.66 7.48
CA ASP A 228 -2.55 -7.85 6.93
C ASP A 228 -3.35 -8.53 5.79
N GLY A 229 -4.04 -7.71 4.97
CA GLY A 229 -4.94 -8.17 3.91
C GLY A 229 -6.35 -8.57 4.35
N ASN A 230 -6.64 -8.65 5.65
CA ASN A 230 -7.97 -8.97 6.18
C ASN A 230 -8.79 -7.71 6.44
N ILE A 231 -9.11 -6.97 5.38
CA ILE A 231 -9.81 -5.68 5.48
C ILE A 231 -11.26 -5.91 5.94
N PRO A 232 -11.75 -5.24 7.00
CA PRO A 232 -13.14 -5.30 7.42
C PRO A 232 -14.09 -4.90 6.28
N GLU A 233 -15.19 -5.62 6.11
CA GLU A 233 -16.15 -5.45 4.99
C GLU A 233 -16.61 -4.00 4.79
N HIS A 234 -16.91 -3.30 5.88
CA HIS A 234 -17.33 -1.88 5.85
C HIS A 234 -16.23 -0.89 5.40
N LEU A 235 -14.98 -1.32 5.31
CA LEU A 235 -13.84 -0.53 4.82
C LEU A 235 -13.37 -0.98 3.44
N GLN A 236 -13.90 -2.09 2.92
CA GLN A 236 -13.55 -2.56 1.59
C GLN A 236 -14.06 -1.55 0.56
N PRO A 237 -13.26 -1.22 -0.47
CA PRO A 237 -13.80 -0.50 -1.62
C PRO A 237 -14.95 -1.32 -2.21
N ALA A 238 -16.00 -0.64 -2.68
CA ALA A 238 -17.11 -1.33 -3.34
C ALA A 238 -16.55 -2.28 -4.40
N PRO A 239 -17.07 -3.52 -4.51
CA PRO A 239 -16.69 -4.42 -5.58
C PRO A 239 -16.79 -3.69 -6.91
N LEU A 240 -15.82 -3.91 -7.80
CA LEU A 240 -15.98 -3.48 -9.18
C LEU A 240 -17.17 -4.27 -9.71
N GLU A 241 -18.32 -3.62 -9.90
CA GLU A 241 -19.46 -4.20 -10.61
C GLU A 241 -18.93 -4.77 -11.93
N ASP A 242 -19.03 -6.08 -12.13
CA ASP A 242 -18.65 -6.68 -13.39
C ASP A 242 -19.61 -6.13 -14.45
N PRO A 243 -19.15 -5.43 -15.49
CA PRO A 243 -20.03 -4.96 -16.56
C PRO A 243 -20.76 -6.09 -17.29
N LEU A 244 -20.39 -7.35 -17.01
CA LEU A 244 -21.01 -8.57 -17.54
C LEU A 244 -22.07 -9.18 -16.61
N GLU A 245 -22.27 -8.67 -15.38
CA GLU A 245 -23.47 -8.97 -14.61
C GLU A 245 -24.62 -8.17 -15.25
N ASP A 246 -25.24 -8.78 -16.27
CA ASP A 246 -26.45 -8.26 -16.89
C ASP A 246 -27.56 -8.30 -15.83
N PRO A 247 -28.18 -7.16 -15.45
CA PRO A 247 -29.30 -7.14 -14.50
C PRO A 247 -30.49 -8.02 -14.93
N LEU A 248 -30.50 -8.46 -16.18
CA LEU A 248 -31.50 -9.36 -16.74
C LEU A 248 -31.32 -10.82 -16.30
N GLU A 249 -30.16 -11.25 -15.79
CA GLU A 249 -29.99 -12.62 -15.25
C GLU A 249 -30.73 -12.76 -13.91
N ASP A 250 -30.65 -11.76 -13.03
CA ASP A 250 -31.36 -11.73 -11.75
C ASP A 250 -32.90 -11.71 -11.94
N GLU A 251 -33.40 -10.96 -12.94
CA GLU A 251 -34.85 -10.93 -13.26
C GLU A 251 -35.36 -12.27 -13.83
N LEU A 252 -34.50 -13.03 -14.51
CA LEU A 252 -34.87 -14.35 -15.05
C LEU A 252 -34.88 -15.43 -13.96
N GLU A 253 -33.99 -15.35 -12.96
CA GLU A 253 -34.03 -16.27 -11.82
C GLU A 253 -35.24 -16.00 -10.90
N GLU A 254 -35.58 -14.74 -10.65
CA GLU A 254 -36.74 -14.36 -9.82
C GLU A 254 -38.07 -14.70 -10.52
N GLY A 255 -38.13 -14.59 -11.86
CA GLY A 255 -39.31 -14.96 -12.65
C GLY A 255 -39.56 -16.47 -12.82
N LEU A 256 -38.60 -17.32 -12.43
CA LEU A 256 -38.73 -18.79 -12.54
C LEU A 256 -39.24 -19.46 -11.26
N ASP A 257 -39.17 -18.79 -10.09
CA ASP A 257 -39.68 -19.31 -8.81
C ASP A 257 -41.19 -19.08 -8.65
N ASP A 258 -41.74 -18.03 -9.25
CA ASP A 258 -43.17 -17.66 -9.18
C ASP A 258 -44.11 -18.48 -10.10
N GLY A 259 -43.56 -19.40 -10.91
CA GLY A 259 -44.30 -20.10 -11.97
C GLY A 259 -44.86 -21.48 -11.64
N ALA A 260 -44.59 -22.05 -10.46
CA ALA A 260 -44.79 -23.49 -10.20
C ALA A 260 -45.97 -23.88 -9.29
N GLU A 261 -46.88 -22.97 -8.95
CA GLU A 261 -48.11 -23.34 -8.21
C GLU A 261 -49.39 -22.79 -8.87
N ALA A 262 -49.92 -23.53 -9.85
CA ALA A 262 -51.32 -23.42 -10.23
C ALA A 262 -51.86 -24.79 -10.66
N THR A 263 -52.21 -25.62 -9.68
CA THR A 263 -53.11 -26.77 -9.87
C THR A 263 -54.55 -26.27 -9.97
N PRO A 264 -55.33 -26.66 -10.99
CA PRO A 264 -56.78 -26.52 -10.94
C PRO A 264 -57.40 -27.79 -10.33
N GLU A 265 -58.04 -27.65 -9.18
CA GLU A 265 -59.02 -28.63 -8.71
C GLU A 265 -60.31 -28.54 -9.54
N ALA A 266 -60.82 -29.68 -10.02
CA ALA A 266 -62.24 -30.06 -9.87
C ALA A 266 -62.53 -31.45 -10.50
N GLY A 267 -63.10 -32.35 -9.68
CA GLY A 267 -64.29 -33.10 -10.10
C GLY A 267 -64.15 -34.56 -10.52
N GLU A 268 -64.40 -35.45 -9.56
CA GLU A 268 -65.29 -36.62 -9.69
C GLU A 268 -64.85 -37.84 -10.54
N ALA A 269 -64.49 -38.93 -9.85
CA ALA A 269 -64.50 -40.29 -10.41
C ALA A 269 -65.95 -40.80 -10.51
N PRO A 270 -66.27 -41.74 -11.43
CA PRO A 270 -66.08 -43.15 -11.04
C PRO A 270 -65.76 -44.16 -12.16
N ALA A 271 -65.27 -45.31 -11.68
CA ALA A 271 -65.44 -46.67 -12.21
C ALA A 271 -64.57 -47.14 -13.40
N GLU A 272 -63.58 -47.98 -13.04
CA GLU A 272 -63.09 -49.14 -13.80
C GLU A 272 -64.25 -50.02 -14.35
N PRO A 273 -64.08 -50.86 -15.41
CA PRO A 273 -62.95 -51.79 -15.48
C PRO A 273 -62.43 -52.21 -16.86
N SER A 274 -61.37 -53.03 -16.78
CA SER A 274 -61.15 -54.23 -17.60
C SER A 274 -60.22 -54.10 -18.82
N GLY A 275 -59.20 -54.97 -18.85
CA GLY A 275 -58.78 -55.59 -20.11
C GLY A 275 -57.28 -55.62 -20.35
N ALA A 276 -56.63 -56.65 -19.79
CA ALA A 276 -55.50 -57.41 -20.34
C ALA A 276 -54.91 -56.99 -21.70
N ALA A 277 -53.58 -56.86 -21.76
CA ALA A 277 -52.69 -57.87 -22.36
C ALA A 277 -51.31 -57.25 -22.71
N ALA A 278 -50.26 -57.90 -22.23
CA ALA A 278 -48.88 -57.70 -22.66
C ALA A 278 -48.55 -58.66 -23.85
N PRO A 279 -47.32 -58.67 -24.38
CA PRO A 279 -46.94 -58.39 -25.78
C PRO A 279 -46.63 -59.72 -26.55
N PRO A 280 -46.02 -59.75 -27.75
CA PRO A 280 -44.59 -59.44 -28.03
C PRO A 280 -44.40 -58.76 -29.42
N GLY A 281 -43.28 -58.14 -29.79
CA GLY A 281 -41.97 -58.71 -30.05
C GLY A 281 -41.58 -58.55 -31.53
N GLN A 282 -40.34 -58.07 -31.75
CA GLN A 282 -39.48 -58.21 -32.95
C GLN A 282 -39.93 -57.61 -34.29
N ALA A 283 -39.07 -56.76 -34.88
CA ALA A 283 -38.10 -57.13 -35.93
C ALA A 283 -37.67 -55.89 -36.73
N GLY A 284 -36.36 -55.75 -36.96
CA GLY A 284 -35.76 -54.73 -37.83
C GLY A 284 -34.40 -54.28 -37.35
#